data_AF-B4K3K5-F1
#
_entry.id   AF-B4K3K5-F1
#
_cell.length_a   1.000
_cell.length_b   1.000
_cell.length_c   1.000
_cell.angle_alpha   90.00
_cell.angle_beta   90.00
_cell.angle_gamma   90.00
#
_symmetry.space_group_name_H-M   'P 1'
#
loop_
_entity.id
_entity.type
_entity.pdbx_description
1 polymer ?
#
loop_
_entity_poly.entity_id
_entity_poly.type
_entity_poly.pdbx_seq_one_letter_code
_entity_poly.pdbx_strand_id
1 'polypeptide(L)'
;MESEKRTINELLDVQEDISDEIVRLISNYEKDSAERKSLAGYHKIKADSLNEGWNIVQENDEVIRKSGELPKNHEYFNYYEDIRTTVLKYLEVIKNDAETISKNLEIGDGEHQQSTLEPKVIALCRRQKSHIAPKHPY
;
A
#
# COMPACT_ATOMS: atom_id res chain seq x y z
N MET A 1 -29.61 -18.06 4.60
CA MET A 1 -28.73 -17.34 3.66
C MET A 1 -27.65 -18.32 3.25
N GLU A 2 -27.84 -18.95 2.12
CA GLU A 2 -26.88 -19.86 1.52
C GLU A 2 -25.88 -18.94 0.80
N SER A 3 -24.72 -18.70 1.41
CA SER A 3 -23.67 -17.93 0.75
C SER A 3 -23.30 -18.70 -0.52
N GLU A 4 -23.44 -18.07 -1.68
CA GLU A 4 -22.99 -18.63 -2.95
C GLU A 4 -21.55 -19.11 -2.78
N LYS A 5 -21.38 -20.43 -2.76
CA LYS A 5 -20.03 -21.03 -2.75
C LYS A 5 -19.45 -20.72 -4.11
N ARG A 6 -18.50 -19.78 -4.17
CA ARG A 6 -17.66 -19.60 -5.35
C ARG A 6 -17.04 -20.95 -5.70
N THR A 7 -17.04 -21.29 -6.97
CA THR A 7 -16.32 -22.45 -7.49
C THR A 7 -14.81 -22.25 -7.29
N ILE A 8 -14.04 -23.33 -7.29
CA ILE A 8 -12.58 -23.22 -7.16
C ILE A 8 -11.97 -22.43 -8.31
N ASN A 9 -12.51 -22.54 -9.52
CA ASN A 9 -12.05 -21.74 -10.65
C ASN A 9 -12.31 -20.24 -10.43
N GLU A 10 -13.49 -19.85 -9.95
CA GLU A 10 -13.77 -18.45 -9.61
C GLU A 10 -12.86 -17.92 -8.49
N LEU A 11 -12.50 -18.78 -7.52
CA LEU A 11 -11.53 -18.41 -6.49
C LEU A 11 -10.12 -18.25 -7.07
N LEU A 12 -9.71 -19.09 -8.02
CA LEU A 12 -8.43 -18.95 -8.71
C LEU A 12 -8.36 -17.68 -9.55
N ASP A 13 -9.43 -17.34 -10.27
CA ASP A 13 -9.50 -16.09 -11.05
C ASP A 13 -9.36 -14.86 -10.13
N VAL A 14 -10.08 -14.87 -9.00
CA VAL A 14 -9.96 -13.81 -7.99
C VAL A 14 -8.55 -13.75 -7.39
N GLN A 15 -7.90 -14.91 -7.19
CA GLN A 15 -6.52 -14.96 -6.69
C GLN A 15 -5.53 -14.36 -7.68
N GLU A 16 -5.69 -14.62 -8.98
CA GLU A 16 -4.87 -14.01 -10.02
C GLU A 16 -5.02 -12.50 -10.03
N ASP A 17 -6.26 -12.00 -10.10
CA ASP A 17 -6.57 -10.56 -10.14
C ASP A 17 -5.99 -9.80 -8.94
N ILE A 18 -6.16 -10.33 -7.73
CA ILE A 18 -5.69 -9.65 -6.53
C ILE A 18 -4.18 -9.74 -6.36
N SER A 19 -3.57 -10.84 -6.79
CA SER A 19 -2.11 -11.01 -6.75
C SER A 19 -1.44 -10.08 -7.76
N ASP A 20 -2.05 -9.87 -8.92
CA ASP A 20 -1.65 -8.86 -9.90
C ASP A 20 -1.71 -7.44 -9.30
N GLU A 21 -2.76 -7.13 -8.56
CA GLU A 21 -2.88 -5.82 -7.89
C GLU A 21 -1.83 -5.66 -6.78
N ILE A 22 -1.53 -6.70 -6.00
CA ILE A 22 -0.43 -6.71 -5.03
C ILE A 22 0.90 -6.38 -5.72
N VAL A 23 1.20 -7.06 -6.83
CA VAL A 23 2.43 -6.82 -7.60
C VAL A 23 2.49 -5.39 -8.12
N ARG A 24 1.37 -4.84 -8.59
CA ARG A 24 1.28 -3.43 -9.02
C ARG A 24 1.50 -2.46 -7.86
N LEU A 25 0.89 -2.70 -6.70
CA LEU A 25 1.07 -1.87 -5.49
C LEU A 25 2.54 -1.81 -5.08
N ILE A 26 3.20 -2.97 -5.09
CA ILE A 26 4.63 -3.10 -4.79
C ILE A 26 5.48 -2.37 -5.83
N SER A 27 5.24 -2.61 -7.12
CA SER A 27 5.99 -1.93 -8.19
C SER A 27 5.83 -0.41 -8.13
N ASN A 28 4.63 0.07 -7.79
CA ASN A 28 4.38 1.50 -7.61
C ASN A 28 5.12 2.05 -6.39
N TYR A 29 5.15 1.32 -5.28
CA TYR A 29 5.93 1.70 -4.10
C TYR A 29 7.42 1.85 -4.41
N GLU A 30 7.99 0.94 -5.20
CA GLU A 30 9.40 1.02 -5.60
C GLU A 30 9.72 2.23 -6.46
N LYS A 31 8.81 2.54 -7.40
CA LYS A 31 8.97 3.65 -8.36
C LYS A 31 8.65 5.01 -7.78
N ASP A 32 7.93 5.05 -6.66
CA ASP A 32 7.54 6.29 -6.02
C ASP A 32 8.77 7.07 -5.51
N SER A 33 8.79 8.37 -5.81
CA SER A 33 9.90 9.25 -5.46
C SER A 33 10.04 9.43 -3.95
N ALA A 34 11.24 9.81 -3.49
CA ALA A 34 11.47 10.15 -2.07
C ALA A 34 10.52 11.26 -1.58
N GLU A 35 10.22 12.25 -2.42
CA GLU A 35 9.23 13.30 -2.12
C GLU A 35 7.86 12.70 -1.83
N ARG A 36 7.37 11.77 -2.67
CA ARG A 36 6.08 11.12 -2.46
C ARG A 36 6.08 10.25 -1.20
N LYS A 37 7.18 9.53 -0.95
CA LYS A 37 7.35 8.71 0.26
C LYS A 37 7.40 9.54 1.54
N SER A 38 7.88 10.79 1.46
CA SER A 38 7.92 11.71 2.60
C SER A 38 6.54 12.25 3.03
N LEU A 39 5.49 12.05 2.22
CA LEU A 39 4.14 12.50 2.56
C LEU A 39 3.62 11.82 3.84
N ALA A 40 3.01 12.61 4.71
CA ALA A 40 2.43 12.12 5.95
C ALA A 40 1.42 11.00 5.68
N GLY A 41 1.59 9.87 6.36
CA GLY A 41 0.72 8.70 6.23
C GLY A 41 0.96 7.85 4.97
N TYR A 42 1.89 8.21 4.08
CA TYR A 42 2.15 7.44 2.86
C TYR A 42 2.47 5.97 3.16
N HIS A 43 3.45 5.71 4.03
CA HIS A 43 3.86 4.34 4.38
C HIS A 43 2.72 3.55 5.04
N LYS A 44 1.93 4.20 5.90
CA LYS A 44 0.76 3.58 6.54
C LYS A 44 -0.27 3.16 5.48
N ILE A 45 -0.63 4.06 4.57
CA ILE A 45 -1.59 3.78 3.49
C ILE A 45 -1.10 2.61 2.63
N LYS A 46 0.19 2.59 2.29
CA LYS A 46 0.77 1.49 1.49
C LYS A 46 0.78 0.15 2.22
N ALA A 47 1.14 0.15 3.50
CA ALA A 47 1.09 -1.06 4.32
C ALA A 47 -0.35 -1.56 4.49
N ASP A 48 -1.31 -0.66 4.72
CA ASP A 48 -2.73 -1.00 4.88
C ASP A 48 -3.29 -1.62 3.60
N SER A 49 -3.05 -1.01 2.42
CA SER A 49 -3.50 -1.57 1.13
C SER A 49 -2.85 -2.92 0.81
N LEU A 50 -1.55 -3.08 1.12
CA LEU A 50 -0.85 -4.33 0.89
C LEU A 50 -1.36 -5.44 1.81
N ASN A 51 -1.62 -5.12 3.09
CA ASN A 51 -2.23 -6.05 4.04
C ASN A 51 -3.66 -6.43 3.65
N GLU A 52 -4.47 -5.49 3.18
CA GLU A 52 -5.85 -5.76 2.74
C GLU A 52 -5.87 -6.76 1.58
N GLY A 53 -5.06 -6.54 0.55
CA GLY A 53 -4.93 -7.48 -0.56
C GLY A 53 -4.44 -8.85 -0.10
N TRP A 54 -3.43 -8.87 0.78
CA TRP A 54 -2.88 -10.11 1.31
C TRP A 54 -3.88 -10.91 2.15
N ASN A 55 -4.68 -10.25 2.99
CA ASN A 55 -5.71 -10.92 3.78
C ASN A 55 -6.72 -11.66 2.90
N ILE A 56 -7.16 -11.04 1.80
CA ILE A 56 -8.07 -11.67 0.84
C ILE A 56 -7.40 -12.88 0.19
N VAL A 57 -6.11 -12.79 -0.16
CA VAL A 57 -5.34 -13.93 -0.70
C VAL A 57 -5.29 -15.09 0.29
N GLN A 58 -5.05 -14.80 1.58
CA GLN A 58 -5.01 -15.82 2.63
C GLN A 58 -6.36 -16.48 2.86
N GLU A 59 -7.44 -15.69 2.91
CA GLU A 59 -8.81 -16.20 3.10
C GLU A 59 -9.21 -17.13 1.94
N ASN A 60 -8.94 -16.72 0.69
CA ASN A 60 -9.22 -17.54 -0.49
C ASN A 60 -8.35 -18.81 -0.52
N ASP A 61 -7.06 -18.72 -0.16
CA ASP A 61 -6.16 -19.87 -0.11
C ASP A 61 -6.64 -20.91 0.91
N GLU A 62 -7.12 -20.47 2.07
CA GLU A 62 -7.68 -21.36 3.08
C GLU A 62 -8.89 -22.13 2.54
N VAL A 63 -9.77 -21.47 1.78
CA VAL A 63 -10.92 -22.12 1.13
C VAL A 63 -10.46 -23.10 0.06
N ILE A 64 -9.52 -22.70 -0.81
CA ILE A 64 -8.98 -23.55 -1.88
C ILE A 64 -8.34 -24.81 -1.30
N ARG A 65 -7.49 -24.69 -0.28
CA ARG A 65 -6.85 -25.84 0.37
C ARG A 65 -7.84 -26.75 1.07
N LYS A 66 -8.86 -26.19 1.74
CA LYS A 66 -9.90 -26.98 2.43
C LYS A 66 -10.81 -27.74 1.47
N SER A 67 -11.01 -27.24 0.25
CA SER A 67 -11.83 -27.93 -0.76
C SER A 67 -11.26 -29.31 -1.12
N GLY A 68 -9.93 -29.44 -1.13
CA GLY A 68 -9.24 -30.65 -1.60
C GLY A 68 -9.40 -30.91 -3.10
N GLU A 69 -9.98 -29.98 -3.87
CA GLU A 69 -10.23 -30.13 -5.30
C GLU A 69 -8.94 -30.01 -6.12
N LEU A 70 -7.97 -29.21 -5.65
CA LEU A 70 -6.67 -29.08 -6.30
C LEU A 70 -5.67 -30.10 -5.75
N PRO A 71 -4.88 -30.76 -6.63
CA PRO A 71 -3.81 -31.63 -6.19
C PRO A 71 -2.73 -30.82 -5.46
N LYS A 72 -2.03 -31.44 -4.49
CA LYS A 72 -1.04 -30.74 -3.64
C LYS A 72 0.12 -30.09 -4.40
N ASN A 73 0.40 -30.54 -5.62
CA ASN A 73 1.43 -30.01 -6.51
C ASN A 73 0.88 -29.08 -7.59
N HIS A 74 -0.36 -28.61 -7.46
CA HIS A 74 -0.94 -27.63 -8.37
C HIS A 74 -0.11 -26.34 -8.39
N GLU A 75 0.08 -25.75 -9.58
CA GLU A 75 0.94 -24.58 -9.79
C GLU A 75 0.54 -23.36 -8.93
N TYR A 76 -0.76 -23.19 -8.71
CA TYR A 76 -1.32 -22.18 -7.81
C TYR A 76 -0.61 -22.14 -6.44
N PHE A 77 -0.25 -23.29 -5.85
CA PHE A 77 0.36 -23.29 -4.51
C PHE A 77 1.81 -22.78 -4.52
N ASN A 78 2.53 -22.95 -5.63
CA ASN A 78 3.84 -22.34 -5.81
C ASN A 78 3.70 -20.83 -5.99
N TYR A 79 2.75 -20.42 -6.85
CA TYR A 79 2.44 -19.00 -7.07
C TYR A 79 2.04 -18.29 -5.77
N TYR A 80 1.20 -18.91 -4.94
CA TYR A 80 0.84 -18.39 -3.62
C TYR A 80 2.06 -18.14 -2.72
N GLU A 81 3.02 -19.07 -2.67
CA GLU A 81 4.23 -18.88 -1.86
C GLU A 81 5.15 -17.78 -2.41
N ASP A 82 5.20 -17.59 -3.73
CA ASP A 82 5.92 -16.48 -4.36
C ASP A 82 5.30 -15.14 -3.98
N ILE A 83 3.97 -15.02 -4.05
CA ILE A 83 3.23 -13.83 -3.61
C ILE A 83 3.43 -13.60 -2.11
N ARG A 84 3.30 -14.64 -1.29
CA ARG A 84 3.52 -14.58 0.17
C ARG A 84 4.89 -14.01 0.50
N THR A 85 5.93 -14.56 -0.12
CA THR A 85 7.31 -14.13 0.10
C THR A 85 7.50 -12.67 -0.30
N THR A 86 6.91 -12.27 -1.42
CA THR A 86 6.98 -10.89 -1.93
C THR A 86 6.26 -9.93 -0.99
N VAL A 87 5.04 -10.23 -0.57
CA VAL A 87 4.26 -9.39 0.36
C VAL A 87 5.00 -9.18 1.67
N LEU A 88 5.47 -10.27 2.31
CA LEU A 88 6.15 -10.18 3.60
C LEU A 88 7.42 -9.32 3.52
N LYS A 89 8.19 -9.48 2.43
CA LYS A 89 9.35 -8.64 2.15
C LYS A 89 8.96 -7.16 2.07
N TYR A 90 7.92 -6.79 1.33
CA TYR A 90 7.58 -5.38 1.15
C TYR A 90 6.90 -4.75 2.36
N LEU A 91 6.16 -5.52 3.15
CA LEU A 91 5.68 -5.04 4.46
C LEU A 91 6.85 -4.66 5.37
N GLU A 92 7.92 -5.47 5.38
CA GLU A 92 9.14 -5.16 6.12
C GLU A 92 9.88 -3.94 5.56
N VAL A 93 10.01 -3.83 4.23
CA VAL A 93 10.61 -2.66 3.57
C VAL A 93 9.85 -1.37 3.93
N ILE A 94 8.52 -1.38 3.82
CA ILE A 94 7.68 -0.22 4.14
C ILE A 94 7.85 0.20 5.60
N LYS A 95 7.93 -0.78 6.52
CA LYS A 95 8.17 -0.53 7.93
C LYS A 95 9.54 0.12 8.17
N ASN A 96 10.60 -0.43 7.57
CA ASN A 96 11.96 0.07 7.73
C ASN A 96 12.13 1.49 7.14
N ASP A 97 11.49 1.77 6.00
CA ASP A 97 11.48 3.10 5.39
C ASP A 97 10.77 4.12 6.29
N ALA A 98 9.64 3.74 6.89
CA ALA A 98 8.91 4.58 7.83
C ALA A 98 9.75 4.91 9.09
N GLU A 99 10.45 3.93 9.66
CA GLU A 99 11.35 4.14 10.80
C GLU A 99 12.53 5.06 10.46
N THR A 100 13.11 4.90 9.26
CA THR A 100 14.25 5.71 8.78
C THR A 100 13.85 7.18 8.62
N ILE A 101 12.66 7.44 8.07
CA ILE A 101 12.16 8.81 7.91
C ILE A 101 11.87 9.44 9.28
N SER A 102 11.30 8.69 10.23
CA SER A 102 11.06 9.19 11.59
C SER A 102 12.37 9.64 12.25
N LYS A 103 13.43 8.83 12.16
CA LYS A 103 14.75 9.16 12.72
C LYS A 103 15.38 10.39 12.05
N ASN A 104 15.27 10.53 10.72
CA ASN A 104 15.81 11.68 10.01
C ASN A 104 15.09 12.99 10.34
N LEU A 105 13.80 12.93 10.69
CA LEU A 105 13.03 14.09 11.16
C LEU A 105 13.40 14.47 12.60
N GLU A 106 13.71 13.50 13.47
CA GLU A 106 14.13 13.74 14.86
C GLU A 106 15.56 14.29 14.98
N ILE A 107 16.45 13.95 14.05
CA ILE A 107 17.84 14.47 14.01
C ILE A 107 17.88 15.92 13.46
N GLY A 108 16.80 16.40 12.83
CA GLY A 108 16.71 17.72 12.19
C GLY A 108 16.55 18.93 13.12
N ASP A 109 16.34 18.75 14.42
CA ASP A 109 16.20 19.86 15.40
C ASP A 109 17.55 20.32 15.99
N GLY A 110 18.67 19.80 15.46
CA GLY A 110 19.99 20.02 16.02
C GLY A 110 21.09 20.25 14.99
N GLU A 111 20.89 21.08 13.97
CA GLU A 111 21.94 21.98 13.46
C GLU A 111 21.44 22.90 12.34
N HIS A 112 21.73 24.18 12.51
CA HIS A 112 21.40 25.28 11.63
C HIS A 112 22.32 25.23 10.38
N GLN A 113 21.84 24.74 9.24
CA GLN A 113 22.41 25.12 7.94
C GLN A 113 21.29 25.40 6.92
N GLN A 114 21.28 26.66 6.46
CA GLN A 114 20.46 27.16 5.37
C GLN A 114 20.63 26.30 4.11
N SER A 115 19.56 25.66 3.66
CA SER A 115 19.41 25.23 2.27
C SER A 115 18.22 25.96 1.66
N THR A 116 18.54 26.81 0.70
CA THR A 116 17.65 27.67 -0.07
C THR A 116 16.61 26.86 -0.83
N LEU A 117 15.40 26.75 -0.29
CA LEU A 117 14.21 26.38 -1.05
C LEU A 117 13.75 27.59 -1.86
N GLU A 118 13.67 27.44 -3.18
CA GLU A 118 13.22 28.48 -4.09
C GLU A 118 11.81 29.01 -3.71
N PRO A 119 11.51 30.31 -3.93
CA PRO A 119 10.26 30.97 -3.50
C PRO A 119 8.94 30.42 -4.07
N LYS A 120 8.97 29.40 -4.94
CA LYS A 120 7.78 28.90 -5.64
C LYS A 120 6.95 27.91 -4.81
N VAL A 121 7.54 27.22 -3.84
CA VAL A 121 6.83 26.18 -3.06
C VAL A 121 5.93 26.80 -1.97
N ILE A 122 6.29 27.96 -1.42
CA ILE A 122 5.51 28.64 -0.36
C ILE A 122 4.18 29.22 -0.90
N ALA A 123 4.06 29.45 -2.21
CA ALA A 123 2.87 30.07 -2.81
C ALA A 123 1.67 29.11 -2.94
N LEU A 124 1.86 27.79 -2.97
CA LEU A 124 0.74 26.85 -3.12
C LEU A 124 0.02 26.55 -1.79
N CYS A 125 0.71 26.57 -0.65
CA CYS A 125 0.10 26.22 0.64
C CYS A 125 -0.75 27.33 1.29
N ARG A 126 -0.74 28.57 0.78
CA ARG A 126 -1.60 29.66 1.29
C ARG A 126 -2.93 29.82 0.55
N ARG A 127 -3.15 29.14 -0.58
CA ARG A 127 -4.30 29.40 -1.46
C ARG A 127 -5.56 28.58 -1.17
N GLN A 128 -5.52 27.61 -0.25
CA GLN A 128 -6.69 26.78 0.09
C GLN A 128 -7.47 27.21 1.35
N LYS A 129 -7.07 28.28 2.06
CA LYS A 129 -7.79 28.76 3.27
C LYS A 129 -8.78 29.91 3.05
N SER A 130 -9.06 30.35 1.81
CA SER A 130 -9.91 31.52 1.54
C SER A 130 -11.24 31.25 0.83
N HIS A 131 -11.78 30.03 0.88
CA HIS A 131 -13.10 29.72 0.30
C HIS A 131 -14.17 29.36 1.35
N ILE A 132 -14.28 30.19 2.39
CA ILE A 132 -15.51 30.29 3.19
C ILE A 132 -15.87 31.77 3.31
N ALA A 133 -16.71 32.25 2.39
CA ALA A 133 -17.73 33.28 2.62
C ALA A 133 -18.48 33.64 1.33
N PRO A 134 -19.80 33.41 1.24
CA PRO A 134 -20.71 34.28 0.50
C PRO A 134 -21.41 35.22 1.51
N LYS A 135 -21.04 36.50 1.53
CA LYS A 135 -21.76 37.63 0.92
C LYS A 135 -23.18 37.86 1.48
N HIS A 136 -23.29 38.82 2.40
CA HIS A 136 -24.51 39.62 2.58
C HIS A 136 -24.30 40.98 1.89
N PRO A 137 -25.19 41.41 0.98
CA PRO A 137 -25.39 42.82 0.69
C PRO A 137 -26.70 43.29 1.33
N TYR A 138 -26.55 44.39 2.10
CA TYR A 138 -27.52 45.43 2.51
C TYR A 138 -29.00 45.07 2.68
#